data_AF-A0A7I4BB77-F1
#
_entry.id   AF-A0A7I4BB77-F1
#
_cell.length_a   1.000
_cell.length_b   1.000
_cell.length_c   1.000
_cell.angle_alpha   90.00
_cell.angle_beta   90.00
_cell.angle_gamma   90.00
#
_symmetry.space_group_name_H-M   'P 1'
#
loop_
_entity.id
_entity.type
_entity.pdbx_description
1 polymer ?
#
loop_
_entity_poly.entity_id
_entity_poly.type
_entity_poly.pdbx_seq_one_letter_code
_entity_poly.pdbx_strand_id
1 'polypeptide(L)'
;MALVKSDVGGNISRLDAKYDSDPSANSLLYDIVRAEVAAKTAKGSSSCSNGMLWLTRAMDFLVELFRNLNDHSDWTMSQCATAAYTSTLKKYHGWIASTAFTVAMKLVPERSKFYETLALGNSTADMERFVTEFSPILAENHEFLKSVNLDDLKAS
;
A
#
# COMPACT_ATOMS: atom_id res chain seq x y z
N MET A 1 12.33 5.13 -8.18
CA MET A 1 10.89 4.79 -8.09
C MET A 1 10.44 3.63 -8.98
N ALA A 2 11.21 3.20 -10.00
CA ALA A 2 10.80 2.10 -10.88
C ALA A 2 10.46 0.79 -10.15
N LEU A 3 11.21 0.45 -9.08
CA LEU A 3 10.93 -0.74 -8.27
C LEU A 3 9.56 -0.69 -7.57
N VAL A 4 9.23 0.42 -6.92
CA VAL A 4 7.93 0.61 -6.25
C VAL A 4 6.80 0.59 -7.26
N LYS A 5 6.98 1.29 -8.40
CA LYS A 5 5.98 1.29 -9.49
C LYS A 5 5.75 -0.11 -10.04
N SER A 6 6.81 -0.90 -10.23
CA SER A 6 6.72 -2.27 -10.72
C SER A 6 6.04 -3.19 -9.73
N ASP A 7 6.30 -3.03 -8.42
CA ASP A 7 5.69 -3.85 -7.37
C ASP A 7 4.18 -3.61 -7.27
N VAL A 8 3.78 -2.34 -7.10
CA VAL A 8 2.37 -1.94 -7.06
C VAL A 8 1.66 -2.32 -8.35
N GLY A 9 2.27 -2.02 -9.51
CA GLY A 9 1.72 -2.37 -10.82
C GLY A 9 1.54 -3.88 -11.01
N GLY A 10 2.51 -4.68 -10.57
CA GLY A 10 2.44 -6.14 -10.65
C GLY A 10 1.32 -6.74 -9.79
N ASN A 11 1.05 -6.16 -8.62
CA ASN A 11 -0.07 -6.58 -7.77
C ASN A 11 -1.42 -6.23 -8.41
N ILE A 12 -1.55 -5.04 -8.99
CA ILE A 12 -2.77 -4.61 -9.72
C ILE A 12 -3.02 -5.50 -10.93
N SER A 13 -2.02 -5.67 -11.81
CA SER A 13 -2.17 -6.48 -13.03
C SER A 13 -2.55 -7.94 -12.74
N ARG A 14 -2.15 -8.46 -11.59
CA ARG A 14 -2.52 -9.81 -11.15
C ARG A 14 -4.00 -9.90 -10.77
N LEU A 15 -4.52 -8.89 -10.08
CA LEU A 15 -5.94 -8.79 -9.74
C LEU A 15 -6.78 -8.61 -11.01
N ASP A 16 -6.34 -7.76 -11.93
CA ASP A 16 -7.00 -7.56 -13.24
C ASP A 16 -7.06 -8.86 -14.03
N ALA A 17 -5.93 -9.57 -14.16
CA ALA A 17 -5.88 -10.86 -14.86
C ALA A 17 -6.79 -11.91 -14.21
N LYS A 18 -6.98 -11.86 -12.88
CA LYS A 18 -7.88 -12.77 -12.18
C LYS A 18 -9.35 -12.41 -12.46
N TYR A 19 -9.70 -11.12 -12.43
CA TYR A 19 -11.02 -10.65 -12.85
C TYR A 19 -11.33 -11.09 -14.29
N ASP A 20 -10.42 -10.85 -15.23
CA ASP A 20 -10.61 -11.18 -16.66
C ASP A 20 -10.76 -12.68 -16.91
N SER A 21 -10.23 -13.54 -16.04
CA SER A 21 -10.33 -15.00 -16.17
C SER A 21 -11.76 -15.53 -16.00
N ASP A 22 -12.56 -14.88 -15.16
CA ASP A 22 -13.99 -15.13 -14.97
C ASP A 22 -14.60 -13.94 -14.21
N PRO A 23 -15.11 -12.91 -14.91
CA PRO A 23 -15.66 -11.72 -14.26
C PRO A 23 -16.85 -12.01 -13.36
N SER A 24 -17.60 -13.08 -13.65
CA SER A 24 -18.77 -13.45 -12.84
C SER A 24 -18.35 -14.00 -11.49
N ALA A 25 -17.30 -14.82 -11.45
CA ALA A 25 -16.78 -15.42 -10.23
C ALA A 25 -15.81 -14.51 -9.46
N ASN A 26 -15.18 -13.53 -10.12
CA ASN A 26 -14.10 -12.71 -9.53
C ASN A 26 -14.43 -11.21 -9.46
N SER A 27 -15.72 -10.86 -9.41
CA SER A 27 -16.17 -9.46 -9.33
C SER A 27 -15.86 -8.76 -8.00
N LEU A 28 -15.66 -9.53 -6.91
CA LEU A 28 -15.38 -9.02 -5.57
C LEU A 28 -14.01 -9.51 -5.08
N LEU A 29 -13.17 -8.56 -4.62
CA LEU A 29 -11.81 -8.86 -4.13
C LEU A 29 -11.82 -9.91 -3.01
N TYR A 30 -12.75 -9.82 -2.07
CA TYR A 30 -12.78 -10.74 -0.93
C TYR A 30 -13.20 -12.15 -1.34
N ASP A 31 -13.97 -12.31 -2.42
CA ASP A 31 -14.31 -13.63 -2.96
C ASP A 31 -13.11 -14.30 -3.63
N ILE A 32 -12.29 -13.51 -4.35
CA ILE A 32 -11.00 -14.00 -4.88
C ILE A 32 -10.14 -14.56 -3.74
N VAL A 33 -10.00 -13.80 -2.65
CA VAL A 33 -9.21 -14.24 -1.48
C VAL A 33 -9.81 -15.48 -0.83
N ARG A 34 -11.13 -15.51 -0.60
CA ARG A 34 -11.82 -16.69 -0.04
C ARG A 34 -11.59 -17.94 -0.90
N ALA A 35 -11.64 -17.80 -2.22
CA ALA A 35 -11.39 -18.89 -3.15
C ALA A 35 -9.94 -19.41 -3.05
N GLU A 36 -8.95 -18.52 -3.00
CA GLU A 36 -7.54 -18.92 -2.82
C GLU A 36 -7.25 -19.53 -1.45
N VAL A 37 -7.94 -19.08 -0.39
CA VAL A 37 -7.86 -19.68 0.94
C VAL A 37 -8.42 -21.10 0.92
N ALA A 38 -9.61 -21.30 0.35
CA ALA A 38 -10.23 -22.62 0.19
C ALA A 38 -9.34 -23.57 -0.64
N ALA A 39 -8.70 -23.06 -1.68
CA ALA A 39 -7.76 -23.80 -2.53
C ALA A 39 -6.37 -23.99 -1.90
N LYS A 40 -6.10 -23.41 -0.72
CA LYS A 40 -4.78 -23.41 -0.04
C LYS A 40 -3.65 -22.79 -0.88
N THR A 41 -3.96 -21.85 -1.77
CA THR A 41 -3.01 -21.13 -2.63
C THR A 41 -2.76 -19.69 -2.20
N ALA A 42 -3.54 -19.17 -1.24
CA ALA A 42 -3.51 -17.76 -0.82
C ALA A 42 -2.13 -17.23 -0.37
N LYS A 43 -1.25 -18.07 0.17
CA LYS A 43 0.08 -17.65 0.65
C LYS A 43 1.17 -17.67 -0.43
N GLY A 44 0.84 -18.05 -1.67
CA GLY A 44 1.78 -18.04 -2.78
C GLY A 44 2.27 -16.62 -3.08
N SER A 45 3.55 -16.47 -3.43
CA SER A 45 4.11 -15.15 -3.78
C SER A 45 3.37 -14.49 -4.95
N SER A 46 2.84 -15.31 -5.87
CA SER A 46 2.03 -14.93 -7.02
C SER A 46 0.53 -15.00 -6.80
N SER A 47 0.02 -15.14 -5.57
CA SER A 47 -1.43 -15.18 -5.32
C SER A 47 -2.04 -13.78 -5.37
N CYS A 48 -3.34 -13.70 -5.67
CA CYS A 48 -4.09 -12.44 -5.60
C CYS A 48 -4.21 -11.95 -4.16
N SER A 49 -4.34 -12.87 -3.20
CA SER A 49 -4.40 -12.59 -1.77
C SER A 49 -3.13 -11.89 -1.28
N ASN A 50 -1.95 -12.34 -1.71
CA ASN A 50 -0.70 -11.69 -1.40
C ASN A 50 -0.63 -10.30 -2.06
N GLY A 51 -1.11 -10.16 -3.30
CA GLY A 51 -1.20 -8.86 -3.98
C GLY A 51 -2.08 -7.86 -3.23
N MET A 52 -3.27 -8.28 -2.80
CA MET A 52 -4.20 -7.46 -2.03
C MET A 52 -3.60 -7.05 -0.67
N LEU A 53 -2.91 -7.96 0.03
CA LEU A 53 -2.22 -7.65 1.28
C LEU A 53 -1.16 -6.55 1.10
N TRP A 54 -0.30 -6.68 0.09
CA TRP A 54 0.77 -5.70 -0.15
C TRP A 54 0.24 -4.36 -0.65
N LEU A 55 -0.82 -4.36 -1.45
CA LEU A 55 -1.53 -3.14 -1.83
C LEU A 55 -2.13 -2.44 -0.62
N THR A 56 -2.79 -3.18 0.28
CA THR A 56 -3.36 -2.63 1.53
C THR A 56 -2.27 -1.94 2.36
N ARG A 57 -1.12 -2.60 2.57
CA ARG A 57 0.00 -2.04 3.34
C ARG A 57 0.69 -0.86 2.66
N ALA A 58 0.78 -0.87 1.33
CA ALA A 58 1.31 0.26 0.56
C ALA A 58 0.39 1.48 0.69
N MET A 59 -0.92 1.26 0.73
CA MET A 59 -1.89 2.32 0.95
C MET A 59 -1.90 2.83 2.40
N ASP A 60 -1.70 1.97 3.41
CA ASP A 60 -1.47 2.42 4.80
C ASP A 60 -0.31 3.43 4.85
N PHE A 61 0.80 3.11 4.18
CA PHE A 61 1.95 4.01 4.09
C PHE A 61 1.59 5.36 3.44
N LEU A 62 0.78 5.37 2.37
CA LEU A 62 0.36 6.61 1.72
C LEU A 62 -0.58 7.44 2.59
N VAL A 63 -1.52 6.80 3.28
CA VAL A 63 -2.42 7.45 4.24
C VAL A 63 -1.60 8.11 5.37
N GLU A 64 -0.65 7.39 5.97
CA GLU A 64 0.21 7.96 7.00
C GLU A 64 1.15 9.05 6.46
N LEU A 65 1.66 8.90 5.23
CA LEU A 65 2.48 9.93 4.60
C LEU A 65 1.69 11.23 4.41
N PHE A 66 0.47 11.14 3.88
CA PHE A 66 -0.39 12.30 3.65
C PHE A 66 -0.85 12.95 4.95
N ARG A 67 -1.17 12.15 5.98
CA ARG A 67 -1.44 12.67 7.32
C ARG A 67 -0.24 13.44 7.87
N ASN A 68 0.95 12.86 7.82
CA ASN A 68 2.18 13.53 8.28
C ASN A 68 2.50 14.80 7.48
N LEU A 69 2.19 14.82 6.18
CA LEU A 69 2.35 16.03 5.36
C LEU A 69 1.38 17.13 5.80
N ASN A 70 0.12 16.80 6.11
CA ASN A 70 -0.87 17.78 6.57
C ASN A 70 -0.58 18.29 7.99
N ASP A 71 -0.25 17.39 8.92
CA ASP A 71 -0.12 17.70 10.34
C ASP A 71 1.22 18.38 10.69
N HIS A 72 2.26 18.15 9.90
CA HIS A 72 3.61 18.65 10.14
C HIS A 72 4.13 19.48 8.97
N SER A 73 3.84 20.78 8.99
CA SER A 73 4.26 21.73 7.96
C SER A 73 5.77 22.02 7.98
N ASP A 74 6.43 21.80 9.11
CA ASP A 74 7.86 21.99 9.34
C ASP A 74 8.72 20.76 9.01
N TRP A 75 8.10 19.60 8.79
CA TRP A 75 8.81 18.38 8.45
C TRP A 75 9.22 18.32 6.97
N THR A 76 10.43 17.83 6.73
CA THR A 76 10.91 17.45 5.41
C THR A 76 10.15 16.22 4.87
N MET A 77 10.14 16.04 3.55
CA MET A 77 9.56 14.85 2.91
C MET A 77 10.12 13.54 3.47
N SER A 78 11.43 13.51 3.73
CA SER A 78 12.11 12.34 4.30
C SER A 78 11.65 12.03 5.73
N GLN A 79 11.40 13.06 6.55
CA GLN A 79 10.83 12.87 7.90
C GLN A 79 9.41 12.31 7.83
N CYS A 80 8.52 12.90 7.02
CA CYS A 80 7.14 12.42 6.86
C CYS A 80 7.11 10.96 6.36
N ALA A 81 7.90 10.64 5.34
CA ALA A 81 7.97 9.29 4.78
C ALA A 81 8.61 8.28 5.73
N THR A 82 9.66 8.66 6.47
CA THR A 82 10.30 7.76 7.44
C THR A 82 9.39 7.43 8.61
N ALA A 83 8.63 8.43 9.11
CA ALA A 83 7.63 8.23 10.14
C ALA A 83 6.52 7.28 9.66
N ALA A 84 5.95 7.54 8.48
CA ALA A 84 4.92 6.70 7.86
C ALA A 84 5.40 5.25 7.64
N TYR A 85 6.63 5.07 7.15
CA TYR A 85 7.21 3.75 6.97
C TYR A 85 7.38 2.99 8.27
N THR A 86 7.81 3.68 9.32
CA THR A 86 8.07 3.10 10.63
C THR A 86 6.78 2.59 11.28
N SER A 87 5.67 3.31 11.15
CA SER A 87 4.37 2.90 11.70
C SER A 87 3.66 1.83 10.87
N THR A 88 3.99 1.68 9.58
CA THR A 88 3.24 0.80 8.65
C THR A 88 4.07 -0.40 8.16
N LEU A 89 4.95 -0.19 7.19
CA LEU A 89 5.62 -1.24 6.42
C LEU A 89 6.80 -1.89 7.15
N LYS A 90 7.48 -1.15 8.05
CA LYS A 90 8.75 -1.59 8.66
C LYS A 90 8.66 -2.96 9.34
N LYS A 91 7.56 -3.27 10.03
CA LYS A 91 7.35 -4.57 10.69
C LYS A 91 7.27 -5.76 9.72
N TYR A 92 6.94 -5.51 8.46
CA TYR A 92 6.77 -6.53 7.42
C TYR A 92 7.99 -6.65 6.49
N HIS A 93 8.88 -5.66 6.51
CA HIS A 93 10.07 -5.64 5.68
C HIS A 93 11.23 -6.36 6.36
N GLY A 94 11.83 -7.32 5.66
CA GLY A 94 13.13 -7.88 6.03
C GLY A 94 14.26 -6.86 5.90
N TRP A 95 15.50 -7.29 6.21
CA TRP A 95 16.67 -6.41 6.19
C TRP A 95 16.95 -5.81 4.80
N ILE A 96 16.72 -6.58 3.73
CA ILE A 96 16.92 -6.13 2.34
C ILE A 96 15.97 -4.98 2.02
N ALA A 97 14.66 -5.19 2.23
CA ALA A 97 13.65 -4.19 1.94
C ALA A 97 13.79 -2.93 2.82
N SER A 98 14.17 -3.11 4.10
CA SER A 98 14.44 -1.99 5.01
C SER A 98 15.67 -1.16 4.59
N THR A 99 16.71 -1.83 4.09
CA THR A 99 17.91 -1.16 3.55
C THR A 99 17.59 -0.40 2.28
N ALA A 100 16.80 -1.01 1.38
CA ALA A 100 16.34 -0.35 0.15
C ALA A 100 15.52 0.92 0.46
N PHE A 101 14.65 0.87 1.47
CA PHE A 101 13.90 2.05 1.93
C PHE A 101 14.84 3.17 2.42
N THR A 102 15.84 2.83 3.23
CA THR A 102 16.83 3.80 3.74
C THR A 102 17.58 4.51 2.61
N VAL A 103 17.93 3.78 1.55
CA VAL A 103 18.54 4.37 0.35
C VAL A 103 17.54 5.24 -0.41
N ALA A 104 16.29 4.80 -0.57
CA ALA A 104 15.25 5.58 -1.23
C ALA A 104 14.98 6.92 -0.54
N MET A 105 15.07 6.99 0.79
CA MET A 105 14.91 8.23 1.57
C MET A 105 15.99 9.29 1.30
N LYS A 106 17.12 8.91 0.68
CA LYS A 106 18.14 9.86 0.20
C LYS A 106 17.78 10.46 -1.17
N LEU A 107 16.80 9.88 -1.85
CA LEU A 107 16.39 10.21 -3.21
C LEU A 107 14.96 10.81 -3.28
N VAL A 108 14.28 10.93 -2.14
CA VAL A 108 12.97 11.59 -2.09
C VAL A 108 13.13 13.08 -2.44
N PRO A 109 12.18 13.66 -3.19
CA PRO A 109 12.26 15.06 -3.56
C PRO A 109 12.13 15.97 -2.34
N GLU A 110 12.54 17.23 -2.52
CA GLU A 110 12.15 18.29 -1.61
C GLU A 110 10.64 18.40 -1.51
N ARG A 111 10.15 18.80 -0.34
CA ARG A 111 8.71 18.92 -0.08
C ARG A 111 8.03 19.86 -1.08
N SER A 112 8.62 21.02 -1.36
CA SER A 112 8.10 21.98 -2.35
C SER A 112 7.92 21.33 -3.73
N LYS A 113 8.94 20.63 -4.24
CA LYS A 113 8.89 19.93 -5.54
C LYS A 113 7.82 18.83 -5.59
N PHE A 114 7.57 18.17 -4.47
CA PHE A 114 6.48 17.20 -4.38
C PHE A 114 5.11 17.88 -4.53
N TYR A 115 4.87 18.99 -3.82
CA TYR A 115 3.62 19.75 -3.97
C TYR A 115 3.47 20.36 -5.38
N GLU A 116 4.56 20.84 -5.98
CA GLU A 116 4.55 21.30 -7.39
C GLU A 116 4.13 20.18 -8.35
N THR A 117 4.57 18.94 -8.09
CA THR A 117 4.19 17.77 -8.91
C THR A 117 2.73 17.38 -8.69
N LEU A 118 2.21 17.55 -7.47
CA LEU A 118 0.81 17.27 -7.14
C LEU A 118 -0.18 18.32 -7.65
N ALA A 119 0.28 19.47 -8.18
CA ALA A 119 -0.47 20.71 -8.38
C ALA A 119 -1.60 20.66 -9.43
N LEU A 120 -2.57 19.76 -9.24
CA LEU A 120 -3.93 19.78 -9.75
C LEU A 120 -4.86 20.30 -8.65
N GLY A 121 -4.77 21.57 -8.25
CA GLY A 121 -5.71 22.19 -7.31
C GLY A 121 -5.27 22.21 -5.84
N ASN A 122 -6.18 21.94 -4.91
CA ASN A 122 -5.97 22.11 -3.46
C ASN A 122 -5.42 20.82 -2.82
N SER A 123 -4.13 20.55 -3.04
CA SER A 123 -3.49 19.30 -2.62
C SER A 123 -3.64 18.97 -1.14
N THR A 124 -3.69 19.97 -0.25
CA THR A 124 -3.91 19.73 1.19
C THR A 124 -5.29 19.16 1.47
N ALA A 125 -6.33 19.74 0.87
CA ALA A 125 -7.70 19.26 1.01
C ALA A 125 -7.90 17.88 0.35
N ASP A 126 -7.25 17.63 -0.79
CA ASP A 126 -7.31 16.33 -1.46
C ASP A 126 -6.61 15.23 -0.65
N MET A 127 -5.47 15.54 -0.03
CA MET A 127 -4.79 14.62 0.90
C MET A 127 -5.64 14.34 2.13
N GLU A 128 -6.25 15.38 2.73
CA GLU A 128 -7.16 15.23 3.88
C GLU A 128 -8.34 14.32 3.55
N ARG A 129 -8.94 14.53 2.37
CA ARG A 129 -10.05 13.74 1.87
C ARG A 129 -9.64 12.30 1.63
N PHE A 130 -8.50 12.06 0.99
CA PHE A 130 -7.96 10.71 0.79
C PHE A 130 -7.74 9.99 2.11
N VAL A 131 -7.10 10.65 3.09
CA VAL A 131 -6.90 10.09 4.44
C VAL A 131 -8.24 9.74 5.08
N THR A 132 -9.23 10.63 5.02
CA THR A 132 -10.53 10.46 5.67
C THR A 132 -11.36 9.35 5.02
N GLU A 133 -11.46 9.32 3.69
CA GLU A 133 -12.32 8.40 2.96
C GLU A 133 -11.69 7.01 2.80
N PHE A 134 -10.36 6.92 2.70
CA PHE A 134 -9.67 5.65 2.43
C PHE A 134 -9.31 4.88 3.71
N SER A 135 -9.09 5.55 4.84
CA SER A 135 -8.75 4.88 6.11
C SER A 135 -9.79 3.82 6.54
N PRO A 136 -11.12 4.05 6.44
CA PRO A 136 -12.12 3.03 6.79
C PRO A 136 -12.06 1.80 5.88
N ILE A 137 -11.77 1.99 4.58
CA ILE A 137 -11.64 0.89 3.61
C ILE A 137 -10.42 0.02 3.96
N LEU A 138 -9.31 0.66 4.38
CA LEU A 138 -8.13 -0.07 4.84
C LEU A 138 -8.41 -0.83 6.13
N ALA A 139 -9.15 -0.25 7.07
CA ALA A 139 -9.56 -0.95 8.28
C ALA A 139 -10.37 -2.21 7.96
N GLU A 140 -11.34 -2.12 7.04
CA GLU A 140 -12.12 -3.27 6.56
C GLU A 140 -11.22 -4.34 5.92
N ASN A 141 -10.26 -3.93 5.08
CA ASN A 141 -9.29 -4.85 4.47
C ASN A 141 -8.46 -5.58 5.53
N HIS A 142 -7.96 -4.88 6.56
CA HIS A 142 -7.19 -5.48 7.64
C HIS A 142 -8.03 -6.45 8.47
N GLU A 143 -9.27 -6.10 8.80
CA GLU A 143 -10.20 -6.99 9.51
C GLU A 143 -10.47 -8.26 8.70
N PHE A 144 -10.73 -8.11 7.39
CA PHE A 144 -10.92 -9.24 6.49
C PHE A 144 -9.66 -10.12 6.40
N LEU A 145 -8.49 -9.56 6.12
CA LEU A 145 -7.23 -10.30 5.99
C LEU A 145 -6.87 -11.05 7.28
N LYS A 146 -7.15 -10.45 8.44
CA LYS A 146 -7.01 -11.10 9.75
C LYS A 146 -7.98 -12.25 9.91
N SER A 147 -9.25 -12.10 9.51
CA SER A 147 -10.26 -13.16 9.59
C SER A 147 -9.89 -14.43 8.82
N VAL A 148 -9.03 -14.30 7.80
CA VAL A 148 -8.51 -15.42 6.98
C VAL A 148 -7.04 -15.77 7.24
N ASN A 149 -6.43 -15.23 8.31
CA ASN A 149 -5.04 -15.49 8.73
C ASN A 149 -3.97 -15.14 7.66
N LEU A 150 -4.14 -14.00 6.99
CA LEU A 150 -3.20 -13.49 5.99
C LEU A 150 -2.52 -12.17 6.39
N ASP A 151 -2.86 -11.59 7.55
CA ASP A 151 -2.42 -10.27 8.01
C ASP A 151 -0.92 -10.19 8.40
N ASP A 152 -0.29 -11.32 8.71
CA ASP A 152 1.08 -11.39 9.24
C ASP A 152 2.14 -11.90 8.24
N LEU A 153 1.82 -12.06 6.95
CA LEU A 153 2.81 -12.48 5.95
C LEU A 153 3.92 -11.42 5.83
N LYS A 154 5.19 -11.83 5.89
CA LYS A 154 6.34 -10.94 5.73
C LYS A 154 6.85 -10.95 4.30
N ALA A 155 7.56 -9.88 3.92
CA ALA A 155 8.31 -9.89 2.66
C ALA A 155 9.35 -11.00 2.72
N SER A 156 9.41 -11.82 1.67
CA SER A 156 10.43 -12.84 1.47
C SER A 156 11.82 -12.23 1.35
#